data_AF-K2B299-F1
#
_entry.id   AF-K2B299-F1
#
_cell.length_a   1.000
_cell.length_b   1.000
_cell.length_c   1.000
_cell.angle_alpha   90.00
_cell.angle_beta   90.00
_cell.angle_gamma   90.00
#
_symmetry.space_group_name_H-M   'P 1'
#
loop_
_entity.id
_entity.type
_entity.pdbx_description
1 polymer ?
#
loop_
_entity_poly.entity_id
_entity_poly.type
_entity_poly.pdbx_seq_one_letter_code
_entity_poly.pdbx_strand_id
1 'polypeptide(L)' 'MLNDISIWDYKISKKDLSDPKVLLWYLERKAQMADWVGLDKKVLVKNLNKLNISPYRKKAIKLYFNNENSN' A
#
# COMPACT_ATOMS: atom_id res chain seq x y z
N MET A 1 -20.53 -15.08 -10.59
CA MET A 1 -19.80 -13.98 -9.92
C MET A 1 -18.67 -14.59 -9.12
N LEU A 2 -17.56 -13.86 -8.95
CA LEU A 2 -16.25 -14.29 -8.46
C LEU A 2 -15.30 -14.74 -9.57
N ASN A 3 -14.52 -13.78 -10.08
CA ASN A 3 -13.12 -13.98 -10.48
C ASN A 3 -12.37 -12.63 -10.63
N ASP A 4 -12.70 -11.64 -9.80
CA ASP A 4 -11.86 -10.45 -9.61
C ASP A 4 -10.80 -10.71 -8.54
N ILE A 5 -10.16 -11.89 -8.57
CA ILE A 5 -8.78 -11.99 -8.10
C ILE A 5 -8.01 -11.15 -9.09
N SER A 6 -7.86 -9.89 -8.71
CA SER A 6 -7.74 -8.77 -9.62
C SER A 6 -6.56 -9.00 -10.55
N ILE A 7 -6.68 -8.58 -11.81
CA ILE A 7 -5.58 -8.57 -12.79
C ILE A 7 -4.29 -7.96 -12.18
N TRP A 8 -4.43 -7.16 -11.12
CA TRP A 8 -3.38 -6.56 -10.32
C TRP A 8 -2.63 -7.55 -9.44
N ASP A 9 -3.29 -8.44 -8.70
CA ASP A 9 -2.63 -9.46 -7.88
C ASP A 9 -1.79 -10.40 -8.76
N TYR A 10 -2.26 -10.72 -9.97
CA TYR A 10 -1.50 -11.46 -10.98
C TYR A 10 -0.28 -10.69 -11.53
N LYS A 11 -0.38 -9.36 -11.66
CA LYS A 11 0.75 -8.52 -12.10
C LYS A 11 1.77 -8.26 -10.99
N ILE A 12 1.36 -8.35 -9.72
CA ILE A 12 2.25 -8.18 -8.56
C ILE A 12 2.98 -9.48 -8.26
N SER A 13 2.33 -10.65 -8.38
CA SER A 13 2.97 -11.96 -8.13
C SER A 13 4.16 -12.27 -9.05
N LYS A 14 4.28 -11.57 -10.18
CA LYS A 14 5.41 -11.66 -11.12
C LYS A 14 6.45 -10.54 -10.96
N LYS A 15 6.24 -9.58 -10.07
CA LYS A 15 7.12 -8.43 -9.89
C LYS A 15 7.95 -8.58 -8.62
N ASP A 16 9.24 -8.30 -8.75
CA ASP A 16 10.14 -8.30 -7.61
C ASP A 16 9.94 -7.04 -6.76
N LEU A 17 9.38 -7.23 -5.55
CA LEU A 17 9.19 -6.16 -4.57
C LEU A 17 10.50 -5.74 -3.88
N SER A 18 11.62 -6.41 -4.19
CA SER A 18 12.95 -5.97 -3.77
C SER A 18 13.39 -4.68 -4.48
N ASP A 19 12.89 -4.41 -5.69
CA ASP A 19 13.14 -3.16 -6.41
C ASP A 19 12.38 -2.00 -5.71
N PRO A 20 13.10 -0.99 -5.19
CA PRO A 20 12.49 0.14 -4.50
C PRO A 20 11.45 0.91 -5.34
N LYS A 21 11.63 0.99 -6.66
CA LYS A 21 10.68 1.68 -7.56
C LYS A 21 9.38 0.89 -7.70
N VAL A 22 9.50 -0.42 -7.84
CA VAL A 22 8.35 -1.33 -7.93
C VAL A 22 7.58 -1.34 -6.62
N LEU A 23 8.30 -1.36 -5.48
CA LEU A 23 7.71 -1.25 -4.15
C LEU A 23 6.93 0.05 -3.98
N LEU A 24 7.52 1.20 -4.35
CA LEU A 24 6.83 2.50 -4.23
C LEU A 24 5.57 2.55 -5.10
N TRP A 25 5.65 2.12 -6.35
CA TRP A 25 4.49 2.04 -7.24
C TRP A 25 3.38 1.14 -6.66
N TYR A 26 3.75 -0.01 -6.08
CA TYR A 26 2.81 -0.92 -5.45
C TYR A 26 2.12 -0.30 -4.22
N LEU A 27 2.90 0.35 -3.34
CA LEU A 27 2.37 1.03 -2.16
C LEU A 27 1.45 2.20 -2.52
N GLU A 28 1.79 2.99 -3.53
CA GLU A 28 0.96 4.08 -4.03
C GLU A 28 -0.40 3.57 -4.50
N ARG A 29 -0.41 2.46 -5.23
CA ARG A 29 -1.63 1.82 -5.73
C ARG A 29 -2.53 1.31 -4.60
N LYS A 30 -1.95 0.56 -3.65
CA LYS A 30 -2.67 0.09 -2.45
C LYS A 30 -3.27 1.27 -1.68
N ALA A 31 -2.49 2.35 -1.50
CA ALA A 31 -2.96 3.59 -0.87
C ALA A 31 -4.05 4.34 -1.67
N GLN A 32 -4.04 4.27 -3.00
CA GLN A 32 -5.08 4.87 -3.84
C GLN A 32 -6.41 4.14 -3.71
N MET A 33 -6.37 2.81 -3.63
CA MET A 33 -7.55 1.94 -3.51
C MET A 33 -8.01 1.70 -2.07
N ALA A 34 -7.27 2.24 -1.08
CA ALA A 34 -7.46 1.93 0.34
C ALA A 34 -7.46 0.41 0.63
N ASP A 35 -6.69 -0.34 -0.16
CA ASP A 35 -6.54 -1.77 -0.01
C ASP A 35 -5.31 -2.06 0.84
N TRP A 36 -5.55 -2.52 2.06
CA TRP A 36 -4.50 -2.83 3.04
C TRP A 36 -4.26 -4.34 3.18
N VAL A 37 -5.01 -5.16 2.43
CA VAL A 37 -4.93 -6.62 2.54
C VAL A 37 -3.58 -7.09 2.02
N GLY A 38 -2.90 -7.88 2.85
CA GLY A 38 -1.57 -8.42 2.55
C GLY A 38 -0.44 -7.38 2.57
N LEU A 39 -0.69 -6.17 3.07
CA LEU A 39 0.32 -5.11 3.15
C LEU A 39 1.00 -5.08 4.52
N ASP A 40 2.33 -5.09 4.54
CA ASP A 40 3.08 -4.81 5.77
C ASP A 40 2.96 -3.32 6.12
N LYS A 41 2.22 -3.05 7.19
CA LYS A 41 1.97 -1.71 7.74
C LYS A 41 3.27 -0.95 8.01
N LYS A 42 4.31 -1.63 8.51
CA LYS A 42 5.61 -1.01 8.81
C LYS A 42 6.29 -0.53 7.53
N VAL A 43 6.20 -1.32 6.46
CA VAL A 43 6.77 -0.99 5.16
C VAL A 43 6.06 0.21 4.53
N LEU A 44 4.72 0.25 4.62
CA LEU A 44 3.95 1.40 4.12
C LEU A 44 4.30 2.69 4.88
N VAL A 45 4.30 2.66 6.21
CA VAL A 45 4.60 3.85 7.04
C VAL A 45 6.02 4.34 6.79
N LYS A 46 7.01 3.43 6.69
CA LYS A 46 8.41 3.78 6.39
C LYS A 46 8.58 4.47 5.03
N ASN A 47 7.76 4.11 4.04
CA ASN A 47 7.83 4.67 2.69
C ASN A 47 6.79 5.77 2.42
N LEU A 48 5.91 6.08 3.36
CA LEU A 48 4.77 7.00 3.20
C LEU A 48 5.19 8.38 2.69
N ASN A 49 6.34 8.88 3.15
CA ASN A 49 6.88 10.18 2.72
C ASN A 49 7.27 10.19 1.24
N LYS A 50 7.71 9.04 0.71
CA LYS A 50 8.16 8.86 -0.68
C LYS A 50 7.01 8.62 -1.66
N LEU A 51 5.83 8.29 -1.18
CA LEU A 51 4.66 8.07 -2.03
C LEU A 51 4.17 9.38 -2.65
N ASN A 52 3.87 9.35 -3.95
CA ASN A 52 3.25 10.45 -4.67
C ASN A 52 1.72 10.43 -4.51
N ILE A 53 1.26 10.60 -3.28
CA ILE A 53 -0.16 10.70 -2.91
C ILE A 53 -0.42 12.00 -2.14
N SER A 54 -1.69 12.43 -2.10
CA SER A 54 -2.04 13.72 -1.48
C SER A 54 -1.64 13.76 0.01
N PRO A 55 -1.23 14.93 0.53
CA PRO A 55 -0.87 15.10 1.94
C PRO A 55 -1.99 14.65 2.90
N TYR A 56 -3.25 14.88 2.52
CA TYR A 56 -4.42 14.42 3.28
C TYR A 56 -4.49 12.89 3.38
N ARG A 57 -4.24 12.17 2.27
CA ARG A 57 -4.17 10.69 2.30
C ARG A 57 -3.01 10.22 3.17
N LYS A 58 -1.83 10.85 3.09
CA LYS A 58 -0.70 10.52 3.98
C LYS A 58 -1.10 10.66 5.44
N LYS A 59 -1.79 11.75 5.80
CA LYS A 59 -2.29 11.98 7.16
C LYS A 59 -3.32 10.94 7.59
N ALA A 60 -4.29 10.61 6.72
CA ALA A 60 -5.30 9.60 6.98
C ALA A 60 -4.68 8.20 7.22
N ILE A 61 -3.74 7.80 6.37
CA ILE A 61 -2.99 6.54 6.50
C ILE A 61 -2.23 6.50 7.83
N LYS A 62 -1.54 7.59 8.18
CA LYS A 62 -0.79 7.68 9.44
C LYS A 62 -1.72 7.57 10.65
N LEU A 63 -2.88 8.20 10.62
CA LEU A 63 -3.88 8.11 11.70
C LEU A 63 -4.47 6.70 11.81
N TYR A 64 -4.85 6.10 10.68
CA TYR A 64 -5.41 4.76 10.62
C TYR A 64 -4.46 3.72 11.26
N PHE A 65 -3.19 3.71 10.84
CA PHE A 65 -2.22 2.75 11.37
C PHE A 65 -1.66 3.12 12.76
N ASN A 66 -1.70 4.38 13.19
CA ASN A 66 -1.35 4.74 14.56
C ASN A 66 -2.41 4.27 15.57
N ASN A 67 -3.70 4.30 15.20
CA ASN A 67 -4.78 3.85 16.10
C ASN A 67 -4.80 2.33 16.27
N GLU A 68 -4.39 1.56 15.27
CA GLU A 68 -4.35 0.08 15.37
C GLU A 68 -3.23 -0.45 16.27
N ASN A 69 -2.20 0.35 16.60
CA ASN A 69 -1.13 -0.05 17.54
C ASN A 69 -1.46 0.31 19.00
N SER A 70 -2.64 0.86 19.27
CA SER A 70 -3.10 1.29 20.60
C SER A 70 -4.21 0.40 21.19
N ASN A 71 -4.54 -0.72 20.52
CA ASN A 71 -5.41 -1.79 21.03
C ASN A 71 -4.60 -3.09 21.18
#